data_AF-A0A9W9Z0P2-F1
#
_entry.id   AF-A0A9W9Z0P2-F1
#
_cell.length_a   1.000
_cell.length_b   1.000
_cell.length_c   1.000
_cell.angle_alpha   90.00
_cell.angle_beta   90.00
_cell.angle_gamma   90.00
#
_symmetry.space_group_name_H-M   'P 1'
#
loop_
_entity.id
_entity.type
_entity.pdbx_description
1 polymer ?
#
loop_
_entity_poly.entity_id
_entity_poly.type
_entity_poly.pdbx_seq_one_letter_code
_entity_poly.pdbx_strand_id
1 'polypeptide(L)'
;MAWRLLLLTTVVLLLLHLQESKQSELFRFGTKTAYHFDNTSLTFPEGCQPVHINMVLRHGSRYPSGGDREEIDELLTSLNKIYTVNKPFRYQNLTIPWDKPRAWSDAEPSELTSVGENEQYNIAKRFRSRFPEVFVKNYWNKYYKFVSSDKMRTAQSAMSFAFGLFEARGPVTTSKFQPVAITFSGRENDKLLSSYKWCPRYEIDVKNMGLKR
;
A
#
# COMPACT_ATOMS: atom_id res chain seq x y z
N MET A 1 10.23 27.87 42.91
CA MET A 1 9.45 26.75 42.33
C MET A 1 8.98 27.01 40.90
N ALA A 2 8.47 28.21 40.57
CA ALA A 2 7.93 28.53 39.23
C ALA A 2 8.89 28.29 38.04
N TRP A 3 10.18 28.60 38.17
CA TRP A 3 11.18 28.42 37.10
C TRP A 3 11.39 26.96 36.68
N ARG A 4 11.32 26.03 37.65
CA ARG A 4 11.45 24.59 37.36
C ARG A 4 10.23 24.05 36.62
N LEU A 5 9.03 24.57 36.91
CA LEU A 5 7.81 24.21 36.19
C LEU A 5 7.85 24.70 34.73
N LEU A 6 8.30 25.94 34.49
CA LEU A 6 8.45 26.52 33.15
C LEU A 6 9.49 25.77 32.29
N LEU A 7 10.60 25.34 32.88
CA LEU A 7 11.59 24.51 32.20
C LEU A 7 11.05 23.12 31.84
N LEU A 8 10.27 22.51 32.74
CA LEU A 8 9.63 21.22 32.48
C LEU A 8 8.56 21.31 31.38
N THR A 9 7.70 22.34 31.40
CA THR A 9 6.68 22.51 30.36
C THR A 9 7.28 22.82 29.00
N THR A 10 8.32 23.65 28.93
CA THR A 10 9.02 23.95 27.67
C THR A 10 9.72 22.72 27.09
N VAL A 11 10.39 21.91 27.92
CA VAL A 11 10.99 20.64 27.48
C VAL A 11 9.93 19.65 26.98
N VAL A 12 8.80 19.52 27.68
CA VAL A 12 7.70 18.63 27.25
C VAL A 12 7.09 19.11 25.92
N LEU A 13 6.86 20.41 25.75
CA LEU A 13 6.35 20.97 24.49
C LEU A 13 7.35 20.78 23.33
N LEU A 14 8.65 20.96 23.58
CA LEU A 14 9.70 20.67 22.61
C LEU A 14 9.72 19.19 22.19
N LEU A 15 9.59 18.28 23.16
CA LEU A 15 9.53 16.84 22.90
C LEU A 15 8.26 16.46 22.11
N LEU A 16 7.11 17.05 22.42
CA LEU A 16 5.87 16.85 21.68
C LEU A 16 5.98 17.35 20.24
N HIS A 17 6.53 18.54 20.01
CA HIS A 17 6.77 19.05 18.65
C HIS A 17 7.81 18.25 17.87
N LEU A 18 8.85 17.73 18.52
CA LEU A 18 9.83 16.82 17.89
C LEU A 18 9.22 15.46 17.50
N GLN A 19 8.26 14.97 18.29
CA GLN A 19 7.55 13.74 18.01
C GLN A 19 6.55 13.91 16.85
N GLU A 20 5.80 15.02 16.86
CA GLU A 20 4.86 15.37 15.81
C GLU A 20 5.56 15.64 14.46
N SER A 21 6.74 16.27 14.47
CA SER A 21 7.53 16.51 13.25
C SER A 21 8.08 15.23 12.62
N LYS A 22 8.56 14.27 13.43
CA LYS A 22 9.02 12.96 12.94
C LYS A 22 7.90 12.12 12.33
N GLN A 23 6.72 12.11 12.97
CA GLN A 23 5.56 11.38 12.44
C GLN A 23 5.01 12.05 11.18
N SER A 24 5.12 13.38 11.10
CA SER A 24 4.70 14.17 9.94
C SER A 24 5.54 13.91 8.68
N GLU A 25 6.84 13.59 8.77
CA GLU A 25 7.66 13.35 7.57
C GLU A 25 7.37 12.01 6.88
N LEU A 26 7.05 10.96 7.62
CA LEU A 26 6.85 9.61 7.08
C LEU A 26 5.65 9.50 6.13
N PHE A 27 4.68 10.41 6.24
CA PHE A 27 3.41 10.36 5.50
C PHE A 27 3.29 11.34 4.32
N ARG A 28 4.38 12.03 3.96
CA ARG A 28 4.39 13.11 2.94
C ARG A 28 4.61 12.65 1.49
N PHE A 29 4.28 11.41 1.15
CA PHE A 29 4.40 10.89 -0.23
C PHE A 29 3.07 10.84 -0.99
N GLY A 30 2.02 11.47 -0.46
CA GLY A 30 0.69 11.50 -1.08
C GLY A 30 0.15 10.10 -1.35
N THR A 31 -0.21 9.80 -2.61
CA THR A 31 -0.71 8.47 -2.99
C THR A 31 0.38 7.39 -3.08
N LYS A 32 1.64 7.75 -2.84
CA LYS A 32 2.79 6.84 -2.78
C LYS A 32 3.24 6.54 -1.33
N THR A 33 2.58 7.14 -0.33
CA THR A 33 2.81 6.80 1.07
C THR A 33 2.51 5.32 1.30
N ALA A 34 3.49 4.60 1.85
CA ALA A 34 3.33 3.18 2.17
C ALA A 34 2.18 2.98 3.17
N TYR A 35 1.56 1.80 3.13
CA TYR A 35 0.45 1.53 4.02
C TYR A 35 0.94 1.53 5.47
N HIS A 36 0.25 2.28 6.32
CA HIS A 36 0.43 2.30 7.76
C HIS A 36 -0.94 2.14 8.43
N PHE A 37 -0.94 1.66 9.66
CA PHE A 37 -2.16 1.53 10.44
C PHE A 37 -1.87 1.84 11.89
N ASP A 38 -2.84 2.47 12.53
CA ASP A 38 -2.87 2.61 13.98
C ASP A 38 -3.70 1.49 14.57
N ASN A 39 -3.23 0.90 15.67
CA ASN A 39 -3.94 -0.17 16.36
C ASN A 39 -5.03 0.39 17.29
N THR A 40 -5.93 1.20 16.75
CA THR A 40 -7.09 1.70 17.49
C THR A 40 -8.03 0.53 17.77
N SER A 41 -8.61 0.44 18.96
CA SER A 41 -9.66 -0.54 19.28
C SER A 41 -10.98 -0.19 18.55
N LEU A 42 -11.76 -1.21 18.20
CA LEU A 42 -13.13 -1.02 17.68
C LEU A 42 -14.07 -1.39 18.81
N THR A 43 -15.06 -0.55 19.07
CA THR A 43 -16.19 -0.87 19.93
C THR A 43 -17.40 -1.14 19.06
N PHE A 44 -18.15 -2.19 19.39
CA PHE A 44 -19.42 -2.48 18.77
C PHE A 44 -20.55 -1.97 19.67
N PRO A 45 -21.65 -1.45 19.11
CA PRO A 45 -22.83 -1.13 19.90
C PRO A 45 -23.33 -2.38 20.66
N GLU A 46 -23.94 -2.17 21.83
CA GLU A 46 -24.49 -3.27 22.63
C GLU A 46 -25.49 -4.10 21.82
N GLY A 47 -25.39 -5.43 21.91
CA GLY A 47 -26.22 -6.36 21.14
C GLY A 47 -25.92 -6.44 19.64
N CYS A 48 -24.96 -5.67 19.12
CA CYS A 48 -24.58 -5.68 17.70
C CYS A 48 -23.29 -6.49 17.48
N GLN A 49 -23.31 -7.32 16.45
CA GLN A 49 -22.12 -8.03 15.97
C GLN A 49 -22.00 -7.94 14.44
N PRO A 50 -20.78 -7.88 13.90
CA PRO A 50 -20.57 -7.87 12.46
C PRO A 50 -20.97 -9.24 11.87
N VAL A 51 -21.85 -9.22 10.87
CA VAL A 51 -22.32 -10.44 10.18
C VAL A 51 -21.79 -10.57 8.74
N HIS A 52 -21.26 -9.48 8.19
CA HIS A 52 -20.75 -9.42 6.82
C HIS A 52 -19.72 -8.29 6.69
N ILE A 53 -18.70 -8.52 5.86
CA ILE A 53 -17.70 -7.50 5.52
C ILE A 53 -17.62 -7.41 4.00
N ASN A 54 -17.80 -6.20 3.49
CA ASN A 54 -17.51 -5.83 2.11
C ASN A 54 -16.42 -4.77 2.10
N MET A 55 -15.42 -4.93 1.25
CA MET A 55 -14.25 -4.04 1.23
C MET A 55 -13.77 -3.80 -0.20
N VAL A 56 -13.28 -2.59 -0.43
CA VAL A 56 -12.54 -2.22 -1.63
C VAL A 56 -11.14 -1.85 -1.19
N LEU A 57 -10.15 -2.63 -1.64
CA LEU A 57 -8.75 -2.44 -1.28
C LEU A 57 -7.96 -2.01 -2.51
N ARG A 58 -7.16 -0.96 -2.35
CA ARG A 58 -6.13 -0.62 -3.33
C ARG A 58 -5.05 -1.70 -3.30
N HIS A 59 -4.36 -1.91 -4.43
CA HIS A 59 -3.14 -2.71 -4.46
C HIS A 59 -2.10 -2.22 -3.44
N GLY A 60 -1.20 -3.10 -3.01
CA GLY A 60 -0.08 -2.73 -2.14
C GLY A 60 0.99 -1.90 -2.86
N SER A 61 2.06 -1.57 -2.13
CA SER A 61 3.25 -0.90 -2.65
C SER A 61 3.80 -1.58 -3.90
N ARG A 62 4.20 -0.77 -4.89
CA ARG A 62 4.63 -1.24 -6.22
C ARG A 62 5.89 -0.51 -6.68
N TYR A 63 6.61 -1.10 -7.62
CA TYR A 63 7.68 -0.41 -8.35
C TYR A 63 7.12 0.78 -9.16
N PRO A 64 7.95 1.77 -9.51
CA PRO A 64 7.51 2.91 -10.31
C PRO A 64 6.96 2.49 -11.68
N SER A 65 6.14 3.35 -12.29
CA SER A 65 5.63 3.09 -13.64
C SER A 65 6.73 3.25 -14.70
N GLY A 66 6.46 2.87 -15.96
CA GLY A 66 7.45 3.01 -17.04
C GLY A 66 7.94 4.45 -17.18
N GLY A 67 7.01 5.40 -17.29
CA GLY A 67 7.34 6.83 -17.35
C GLY A 67 8.08 7.33 -16.11
N ASP A 68 7.65 6.94 -14.90
CA ASP A 68 8.38 7.31 -13.66
C ASP A 68 9.83 6.78 -13.69
N ARG A 69 10.07 5.59 -14.28
CA ARG A 69 11.41 4.99 -14.38
C ARG A 69 12.28 5.74 -15.37
N GLU A 70 11.72 6.15 -16.51
CA GLU A 70 12.42 6.98 -17.51
C GLU A 70 12.84 8.32 -16.91
N GLU A 71 11.94 9.02 -16.22
CA GLU A 71 12.24 10.29 -15.54
C GLU A 71 13.34 10.15 -14.48
N ILE A 72 13.29 9.06 -13.69
CA ILE A 72 14.32 8.77 -12.69
C ILE A 72 15.68 8.51 -13.36
N ASP A 73 15.70 7.79 -14.48
CA ASP A 73 16.93 7.42 -15.18
C ASP A 73 17.60 8.64 -15.82
N GLU A 74 16.82 9.55 -16.40
CA GLU A 74 17.32 10.82 -16.91
C GLU A 74 17.91 11.71 -15.81
N LEU A 75 17.23 11.78 -14.67
CA LEU A 75 17.70 12.52 -13.50
C LEU A 75 19.01 11.93 -12.98
N LEU A 76 19.07 10.61 -12.77
CA LEU A 76 20.28 9.95 -12.28
C LEU A 76 21.44 10.07 -13.25
N THR A 77 21.18 9.98 -14.55
CA THR A 77 22.18 10.22 -15.59
C THR A 77 22.77 11.62 -15.48
N SER A 78 21.93 12.63 -15.26
CA SER A 78 22.36 14.03 -15.12
C SER A 78 23.15 14.24 -13.82
N LEU A 79 22.67 13.69 -12.71
CA LEU A 79 23.33 13.79 -11.41
C LEU A 79 24.70 13.08 -11.39
N ASN A 80 24.78 11.88 -11.96
CA ASN A 80 26.01 11.08 -12.00
C ASN A 80 27.05 11.64 -13.00
N LYS A 81 26.65 12.52 -13.92
CA LYS A 81 27.60 13.33 -14.73
C LYS A 81 28.24 14.46 -13.92
N ILE A 82 27.49 15.06 -12.98
CA ILE A 82 27.95 16.18 -12.15
C ILE A 82 28.80 15.68 -10.98
N TYR A 83 28.32 14.64 -10.30
CA TYR A 83 28.97 14.04 -9.14
C TYR A 83 29.52 12.67 -9.51
N THR A 84 30.84 12.52 -9.40
CA THR A 84 31.54 11.28 -9.74
C THR A 84 32.00 10.55 -8.48
N VAL A 85 32.45 9.30 -8.62
CA VAL A 85 32.97 8.51 -7.49
C VAL A 85 34.09 9.26 -6.75
N ASN A 86 34.90 10.04 -7.47
CA ASN A 86 36.02 10.81 -6.89
C ASN A 86 35.57 12.16 -6.29
N LYS A 87 34.40 12.68 -6.69
CA LYS A 87 33.82 13.93 -6.19
C LYS A 87 32.32 13.75 -5.89
N PRO A 88 31.97 12.96 -4.86
CA PRO A 88 30.58 12.61 -4.60
C PRO A 88 29.84 13.75 -3.90
N PHE A 89 28.53 13.85 -4.17
CA PHE A 89 27.62 14.62 -3.30
C PHE A 89 27.16 13.73 -2.16
N ARG A 90 27.15 14.27 -0.93
CA ARG A 90 26.72 13.55 0.26
C ARG A 90 25.76 14.42 1.07
N TYR A 91 24.60 13.88 1.38
CA TYR A 91 23.62 14.52 2.27
C TYR A 91 22.90 13.46 3.09
N GLN A 92 23.09 13.47 4.41
CA GLN A 92 22.58 12.42 5.29
C GLN A 92 23.00 11.02 4.78
N ASN A 93 22.04 10.13 4.52
CA ASN A 93 22.27 8.78 3.99
C ASN A 93 22.28 8.71 2.46
N LEU A 94 22.17 9.85 1.76
CA LEU A 94 22.24 9.92 0.30
C LEU A 94 23.68 10.18 -0.14
N THR A 95 24.17 9.37 -1.08
CA THR A 95 25.43 9.59 -1.79
C THR A 95 25.17 9.51 -3.29
N ILE A 96 25.63 10.52 -4.05
CA ILE A 96 25.64 10.53 -5.52
C ILE A 96 27.11 10.49 -5.98
N PRO A 97 27.50 9.65 -6.97
CA PRO A 97 26.64 8.88 -7.86
C PRO A 97 25.86 7.78 -7.13
N TRP A 98 24.61 7.61 -7.53
CA TRP A 98 23.71 6.60 -6.96
C TRP A 98 23.26 5.64 -8.04
N ASP A 99 23.29 4.35 -7.68
CA ASP A 99 22.80 3.26 -8.51
C ASP A 99 21.47 2.75 -7.99
N LYS A 100 20.54 2.52 -8.91
CA LYS A 100 19.25 1.92 -8.59
C LYS A 100 19.45 0.51 -8.02
N PRO A 101 18.62 0.07 -7.05
CA PRO A 101 18.63 -1.31 -6.59
C PRO A 101 18.37 -2.28 -7.74
N ARG A 102 19.10 -3.41 -7.79
CA ARG A 102 18.96 -4.44 -8.84
C ARG A 102 17.52 -4.87 -9.09
N ALA A 103 16.73 -4.99 -8.01
CA ALA A 103 15.33 -5.37 -8.10
C ALA A 103 14.47 -4.44 -8.98
N TRP A 104 14.90 -3.19 -9.19
CA TRP A 104 14.22 -2.31 -10.14
C TRP A 104 14.38 -2.84 -11.56
N SER A 105 15.58 -3.29 -11.95
CA SER A 105 15.84 -3.85 -13.28
C SER A 105 15.17 -5.21 -13.48
N ASP A 106 15.09 -6.03 -12.43
CA ASP A 106 14.50 -7.37 -12.51
C ASP A 106 12.96 -7.33 -12.55
N ALA A 107 12.33 -6.32 -11.95
CA ALA A 107 10.87 -6.19 -11.89
C ALA A 107 10.28 -5.45 -13.11
N GLU A 108 9.08 -5.85 -13.50
CA GLU A 108 8.29 -5.16 -14.52
C GLU A 108 7.81 -3.79 -14.03
N PRO A 109 7.61 -2.80 -14.92
CA PRO A 109 7.05 -1.52 -14.53
C PRO A 109 5.69 -1.66 -13.82
N SER A 110 5.52 -0.96 -12.70
CA SER A 110 4.33 -1.05 -11.85
C SER A 110 4.06 -2.42 -11.22
N GLU A 111 5.02 -3.35 -11.23
CA GLU A 111 4.90 -4.64 -10.54
C GLU A 111 4.79 -4.44 -9.01
N LEU A 112 4.01 -5.30 -8.35
CA LEU A 112 3.85 -5.27 -6.90
C LEU A 112 5.19 -5.58 -6.24
N THR A 113 5.57 -4.85 -5.19
CA THR A 113 6.78 -5.17 -4.43
C THR A 113 6.48 -6.20 -3.35
N SER A 114 7.52 -6.85 -2.83
CA SER A 114 7.41 -7.69 -1.63
C SER A 114 6.88 -6.94 -0.41
N VAL A 115 7.15 -5.63 -0.32
CA VAL A 115 6.52 -4.76 0.68
C VAL A 115 5.00 -4.72 0.47
N GLY A 116 4.54 -4.52 -0.77
CA GLY A 116 3.12 -4.51 -1.11
C GLY A 116 2.42 -5.86 -0.86
N GLU A 117 3.09 -6.98 -1.11
CA GLU A 117 2.58 -8.31 -0.77
C GLU A 117 2.38 -8.44 0.75
N ASN A 118 3.39 -8.05 1.53
CA ASN A 118 3.34 -8.10 2.99
C ASN A 118 2.28 -7.14 3.56
N GLU A 119 2.09 -5.96 2.98
CA GLU A 119 1.02 -5.05 3.36
C GLU A 119 -0.35 -5.76 3.28
N GLN A 120 -0.66 -6.37 2.13
CA GLN A 120 -1.94 -7.04 1.89
C GLN A 120 -2.13 -8.26 2.78
N TYR A 121 -1.10 -9.08 2.93
CA TYR A 121 -1.10 -10.22 3.84
C TYR A 121 -1.41 -9.78 5.27
N ASN A 122 -0.71 -8.75 5.77
CA ASN A 122 -0.88 -8.28 7.14
C ASN A 122 -2.21 -7.57 7.35
N ILE A 123 -2.73 -6.84 6.35
CA ILE A 123 -4.10 -6.31 6.38
C ILE A 123 -5.09 -7.47 6.60
N ALA A 124 -5.00 -8.53 5.80
CA ALA A 124 -5.92 -9.66 5.90
C ALA A 124 -5.86 -10.36 7.27
N LYS A 125 -4.65 -10.57 7.81
CA LYS A 125 -4.44 -11.14 9.15
C LYS A 125 -5.13 -10.31 10.23
N ARG A 126 -5.02 -8.98 10.15
CA ARG A 126 -5.70 -8.07 11.09
C ARG A 126 -7.22 -8.14 10.94
N PHE A 127 -7.76 -8.14 9.72
CA PHE A 127 -9.20 -8.30 9.50
C PHE A 127 -9.73 -9.61 10.08
N ARG A 128 -9.02 -10.72 9.86
CA ARG A 128 -9.42 -12.01 10.44
C ARG A 128 -9.41 -12.00 11.96
N SER A 129 -8.36 -11.43 12.56
CA SER A 129 -8.25 -11.33 14.02
C SER A 129 -9.30 -10.40 14.62
N ARG A 130 -9.71 -9.37 13.88
CA ARG A 130 -10.60 -8.31 14.36
C ARG A 130 -12.08 -8.66 14.24
N PHE A 131 -12.44 -9.53 13.31
CA PHE A 131 -13.81 -9.94 13.03
C PHE A 131 -13.96 -11.47 12.98
N PRO A 132 -13.57 -12.20 14.03
CA PRO A 132 -13.58 -13.66 14.02
C PRO A 132 -14.96 -14.25 13.75
N GLU A 133 -16.03 -13.56 14.15
CA GLU A 133 -17.44 -13.95 13.96
C GLU A 133 -17.85 -13.95 12.48
N VAL A 134 -17.20 -13.13 11.65
CA VAL A 134 -17.44 -13.08 10.20
C VAL A 134 -16.66 -14.20 9.48
N PHE A 135 -15.48 -14.56 9.98
CA PHE A 135 -14.56 -15.51 9.32
C PHE A 135 -14.65 -16.94 9.88
N VAL A 136 -15.87 -17.39 10.21
CA VAL A 136 -16.12 -18.73 10.80
C VAL A 136 -16.15 -19.88 9.79
N LYS A 137 -16.44 -19.62 8.52
CA LYS A 137 -16.57 -20.67 7.50
C LYS A 137 -15.20 -20.99 6.89
N ASN A 138 -15.02 -22.26 6.53
CA ASN A 138 -13.95 -22.64 5.60
C ASN A 138 -14.17 -21.97 4.25
N TYR A 139 -13.09 -21.80 3.49
CA TYR A 139 -13.18 -21.14 2.21
C TYR A 139 -14.06 -21.94 1.23
N TRP A 140 -15.09 -21.26 0.72
CA TRP A 140 -15.88 -21.66 -0.43
C TRP A 140 -16.34 -20.39 -1.15
N ASN A 141 -16.44 -20.44 -2.48
CA ASN A 141 -16.91 -19.31 -3.31
C ASN A 141 -18.29 -18.78 -2.91
N LYS A 142 -19.11 -19.62 -2.24
CA LYS A 142 -20.41 -19.22 -1.68
C LYS A 142 -20.28 -18.21 -0.53
N TYR A 143 -19.24 -18.33 0.29
CA TYR A 143 -19.05 -17.53 1.51
C TYR A 143 -18.04 -16.40 1.33
N TYR A 144 -17.04 -16.58 0.47
CA TYR A 144 -15.97 -15.62 0.26
C TYR A 144 -15.80 -15.34 -1.24
N LYS A 145 -15.92 -14.06 -1.61
CA LYS A 145 -15.76 -13.61 -3.00
C LYS A 145 -14.56 -12.68 -3.09
N PHE A 146 -13.63 -13.03 -3.98
CA PHE A 146 -12.48 -12.20 -4.30
C PHE A 146 -12.62 -11.71 -5.74
N VAL A 147 -12.52 -10.39 -5.90
CA VAL A 147 -12.60 -9.72 -7.20
C VAL A 147 -11.40 -8.79 -7.33
N SER A 148 -10.69 -8.86 -8.46
CA SER A 148 -9.62 -7.92 -8.80
C SER A 148 -9.92 -7.26 -10.14
N SER A 149 -9.29 -6.11 -10.40
CA SER A 149 -9.26 -5.55 -11.75
C SER A 149 -8.26 -6.31 -12.64
N ASP A 150 -8.16 -5.90 -13.91
CA ASP A 150 -7.31 -6.52 -14.94
C ASP A 150 -5.79 -6.32 -14.74
N LYS A 151 -5.34 -5.74 -13.62
CA LYS A 151 -3.93 -5.42 -13.40
C LYS A 151 -3.23 -6.54 -12.62
N MET A 152 -2.03 -6.92 -13.05
CA MET A 152 -1.23 -7.96 -12.38
C MET A 152 -1.01 -7.63 -10.90
N ARG A 153 -0.64 -6.38 -10.59
CA ARG A 153 -0.46 -5.91 -9.19
C ARG A 153 -1.72 -6.03 -8.32
N THR A 154 -2.92 -5.88 -8.89
CA THR A 154 -4.17 -6.02 -8.13
C THR A 154 -4.52 -7.48 -7.92
N ALA A 155 -4.25 -8.34 -8.90
CA ALA A 155 -4.37 -9.79 -8.74
C ALA A 155 -3.37 -10.33 -7.70
N GLN A 156 -2.09 -9.93 -7.78
CA GLN A 156 -1.06 -10.26 -6.77
C GLN A 156 -1.47 -9.78 -5.37
N SER A 157 -1.98 -8.55 -5.25
CA SER A 157 -2.48 -8.03 -3.97
C SER A 157 -3.64 -8.86 -3.41
N ALA A 158 -4.60 -9.24 -4.26
CA ALA A 158 -5.72 -10.09 -3.88
C ALA A 158 -5.24 -11.50 -3.44
N MET A 159 -4.22 -12.06 -4.11
CA MET A 159 -3.59 -13.33 -3.71
C MET A 159 -2.93 -13.22 -2.33
N SER A 160 -2.12 -12.19 -2.09
CA SER A 160 -1.47 -11.97 -0.79
C SER A 160 -2.48 -11.75 0.33
N PHE A 161 -3.55 -10.98 0.07
CA PHE A 161 -4.64 -10.81 1.02
C PHE A 161 -5.35 -12.13 1.32
N ALA A 162 -5.72 -12.89 0.28
CA ALA A 162 -6.38 -14.19 0.44
C ALA A 162 -5.51 -15.17 1.24
N PHE A 163 -4.19 -15.18 0.99
CA PHE A 163 -3.23 -15.97 1.75
C PHE A 163 -3.23 -15.56 3.23
N GLY A 164 -3.13 -14.27 3.54
CA GLY A 164 -3.19 -13.79 4.93
C GLY A 164 -4.50 -14.13 5.63
N LEU A 165 -5.62 -14.15 4.90
CA LEU A 165 -6.92 -14.50 5.46
C LEU A 165 -7.05 -16.01 5.75
N PHE A 166 -6.48 -16.88 4.91
CA PHE A 166 -6.66 -18.34 5.01
C PHE A 166 -5.38 -19.12 5.29
N GLU A 167 -4.33 -18.44 5.76
CA GLU A 167 -3.07 -19.08 6.11
C GLU A 167 -3.30 -20.27 7.05
N ALA A 168 -2.68 -21.40 6.70
CA ALA A 168 -2.75 -22.68 7.40
C ALA A 168 -4.17 -23.26 7.59
N ARG A 169 -5.12 -22.91 6.71
CA ARG A 169 -6.54 -23.35 6.79
C ARG A 169 -7.03 -24.10 5.56
N GLY A 170 -6.18 -24.27 4.56
CA GLY A 170 -6.57 -24.90 3.31
C GLY A 170 -6.34 -26.41 3.26
N PRO A 171 -6.91 -27.07 2.25
CA PRO A 171 -6.85 -28.52 2.12
C PRO A 171 -5.56 -29.03 1.46
N VAL A 172 -4.71 -28.13 0.93
CA VAL A 172 -3.59 -28.51 0.07
C VAL A 172 -2.32 -28.73 0.89
N THR A 173 -1.77 -29.95 0.80
CA THR A 173 -0.48 -30.39 1.39
C THR A 173 -0.39 -30.21 2.92
N THR A 174 0.75 -30.60 3.49
CA THR A 174 1.09 -30.35 4.91
C THR A 174 1.19 -28.86 5.22
N SER A 175 1.46 -28.01 4.22
CA SER A 175 1.47 -26.55 4.37
C SER A 175 0.09 -25.94 4.63
N LYS A 176 -0.99 -26.72 4.44
CA LYS A 176 -2.38 -26.26 4.55
C LYS A 176 -2.66 -25.00 3.73
N PHE A 177 -2.12 -24.97 2.53
CA PHE A 177 -2.35 -23.87 1.59
C PHE A 177 -3.82 -23.87 1.15
N GLN A 178 -4.43 -22.68 1.09
CA GLN A 178 -5.80 -22.49 0.62
C GLN A 178 -5.78 -21.83 -0.77
N PRO A 179 -6.03 -22.59 -1.85
CA PRO A 179 -6.31 -22.00 -3.15
C PRO A 179 -7.56 -21.14 -3.06
N VAL A 180 -7.48 -19.92 -3.58
CA VAL A 180 -8.60 -18.98 -3.62
C VAL A 180 -8.82 -18.53 -5.06
N ALA A 181 -10.04 -18.71 -5.56
CA ALA A 181 -10.47 -18.18 -6.84
C ALA A 181 -10.63 -16.66 -6.74
N ILE A 182 -9.90 -15.96 -7.61
CA ILE A 182 -10.00 -14.51 -7.81
C ILE A 182 -10.65 -14.29 -9.17
N THR A 183 -11.77 -13.58 -9.16
CA THR A 183 -12.51 -13.24 -10.39
C THR A 183 -12.11 -11.85 -10.87
N PHE A 184 -12.16 -11.64 -12.18
CA PHE A 184 -11.95 -10.32 -12.78
C PHE A 184 -12.89 -10.17 -13.98
N SER A 185 -13.39 -8.95 -14.18
CA SER A 185 -14.34 -8.59 -15.25
C SER A 185 -13.68 -8.33 -16.60
N GLY A 186 -12.35 -8.31 -16.65
CA GLY A 186 -11.57 -8.03 -17.86
C GLY A 186 -11.40 -6.53 -18.14
N ARG A 187 -10.42 -6.18 -18.97
CA ARG A 187 -10.04 -4.79 -19.26
C ARG A 187 -11.19 -3.94 -19.82
N GLU A 188 -12.02 -4.57 -20.66
CA GLU A 188 -13.07 -3.92 -21.45
C GLU A 188 -14.47 -3.99 -20.81
N ASN A 189 -14.61 -4.57 -19.61
CA ASN A 189 -15.93 -4.68 -18.96
C ASN A 189 -15.91 -4.35 -17.47
N ASP A 190 -14.80 -3.81 -16.96
CA ASP A 190 -14.66 -3.50 -15.53
C ASP A 190 -15.38 -2.20 -15.14
N LYS A 191 -16.71 -2.27 -15.07
CA LYS A 191 -17.59 -1.20 -14.58
C LYS A 191 -17.62 -1.09 -13.05
N LEU A 192 -17.02 -2.05 -12.34
CA LEU A 192 -17.03 -2.10 -10.88
C LEU A 192 -15.78 -1.44 -10.28
N LEU A 193 -14.59 -1.91 -10.65
CA LEU A 193 -13.32 -1.47 -10.05
C LEU A 193 -12.60 -0.40 -10.89
N SER A 194 -13.01 -0.23 -12.15
CA SER A 194 -12.44 0.76 -13.08
C SER A 194 -13.51 1.64 -13.74
N SER A 195 -14.61 1.91 -13.02
CA SER A 195 -15.79 2.65 -13.53
C SER A 195 -15.45 4.00 -14.19
N TYR A 196 -14.44 4.71 -13.68
CA TYR A 196 -14.01 6.01 -14.22
C TYR A 196 -13.56 5.95 -15.69
N LYS A 197 -13.04 4.80 -16.16
CA LYS A 197 -12.66 4.59 -17.57
C LYS A 197 -13.87 4.51 -18.51
N TRP A 198 -15.05 4.30 -17.95
CA TRP A 198 -16.32 4.21 -18.69
C TRP A 198 -17.09 5.52 -18.70
N CYS A 199 -16.47 6.61 -18.24
CA CYS A 199 -17.04 7.95 -18.29
C CYS A 199 -16.23 8.78 -19.31
N PRO A 200 -16.68 8.86 -20.58
CA PRO A 200 -15.97 9.64 -21.61
C PRO A 200 -15.74 11.10 -21.20
N ARG A 201 -16.70 11.67 -20.46
CA ARG A 201 -16.57 13.03 -19.94
C ARG A 201 -15.39 13.15 -18.97
N TYR A 202 -15.25 12.20 -18.06
CA TYR A 202 -14.13 12.17 -17.12
C TYR A 202 -12.79 12.08 -17.85
N GLU A 203 -12.67 11.22 -18.87
CA GLU A 203 -11.43 11.10 -19.64
C GLU A 203 -11.06 12.40 -20.35
N ILE A 204 -12.04 13.07 -20.96
CA ILE A 204 -11.86 14.38 -21.61
C ILE A 204 -11.40 15.43 -20.59
N ASP A 205 -12.09 15.52 -19.46
CA ASP A 205 -11.80 16.55 -18.45
C ASP A 205 -10.39 16.33 -17.84
N VAL A 206 -10.01 15.09 -17.53
CA VAL A 206 -8.68 14.76 -17.02
C VAL A 206 -7.59 15.03 -18.05
N LYS A 207 -7.80 14.65 -19.32
CA LYS A 207 -6.79 14.83 -20.37
C LYS A 207 -6.59 16.29 -20.75
N ASN A 208 -7.66 17.06 -20.85
CA ASN A 208 -7.63 18.41 -21.43
C ASN A 208 -7.54 19.52 -20.38
N MET A 209 -8.15 19.35 -19.20
CA MET A 209 -8.25 20.40 -18.19
C MET A 209 -7.37 20.15 -16.97
N GLY A 210 -6.79 18.94 -16.87
CA GLY A 210 -6.24 18.45 -15.62
C GLY A 210 -7.33 18.27 -14.56
N LEU A 211 -7.03 17.53 -13.49
CA LEU A 211 -7.90 17.52 -12.31
C LEU A 211 -7.83 18.91 -11.66
N LYS A 212 -8.83 19.76 -11.91
CA LYS A 212 -9.03 20.97 -11.10
C LYS A 212 -9.29 20.51 -9.66
N ARG A 213 -8.31 20.69 -8.78
CA ARG A 213 -8.45 20.45 -7.34
C ARG A 213 -9.17 21.61 -6.69
#